data_AF-A0A930IRS1-F1
#
_entry.id   AF-A0A930IRS1-F1
#
_cell.length_a   1.000
_cell.length_b   1.000
_cell.length_c   1.000
_cell.angle_alpha   90.00
_cell.angle_beta   90.00
_cell.angle_gamma   90.00
#
_symmetry.space_group_name_H-M   'P 1'
#
loop_
_entity.id
_entity.type
_entity.pdbx_description
1 polymer ?
#
loop_
_entity_poly.entity_id
_entity_poly.type
_entity_poly.pdbx_seq_one_letter_code
_entity_poly.pdbx_strand_id
1 'polypeptide(L)'
;MTKENIIKAIKDYECHALPASKNVFTGDNITAELIEKHCNRYGINCQGEQPLLIVNDSIVGSFGGYGWTGLMITDKTLYYKCTKDSFLSGLIAFSSKGILPLDQVQTIAIGNHDACFGTAYVGHQLVINNEVIGLLRMGGGVEFDDKAISQLNHIFKAAR
;
A
#
# COMPACT_ATOMS: atom_id res chain seq x y z
N MET A 1 15.72 -5.34 -1.78
CA MET A 1 14.83 -5.40 -2.96
C MET A 1 15.38 -4.41 -3.97
N THR A 2 15.30 -4.69 -5.27
CA THR A 2 15.81 -3.78 -6.31
C THR A 2 14.68 -3.27 -7.20
N LYS A 3 14.93 -2.14 -7.86
CA LYS A 3 14.06 -1.60 -8.91
C LYS A 3 13.74 -2.67 -9.96
N GLU A 4 14.75 -3.39 -10.42
CA GLU A 4 14.64 -4.40 -11.49
C GLU A 4 13.75 -5.55 -11.07
N ASN A 5 13.86 -6.03 -9.83
CA ASN A 5 13.03 -7.12 -9.31
C ASN A 5 11.56 -6.70 -9.24
N ILE A 6 11.27 -5.48 -8.78
CA ILE A 6 9.90 -4.95 -8.73
C ILE A 6 9.32 -4.78 -10.14
N ILE A 7 10.07 -4.18 -11.07
CA ILE A 7 9.61 -4.01 -12.46
C ILE A 7 9.34 -5.38 -13.09
N LYS A 8 10.21 -6.37 -12.87
CA LYS A 8 10.04 -7.72 -13.39
C LYS A 8 8.78 -8.37 -12.82
N ALA A 9 8.56 -8.28 -11.51
CA ALA A 9 7.40 -8.85 -10.84
C ALA A 9 6.07 -8.21 -11.29
N ILE A 10 6.05 -6.89 -11.49
CA ILE A 10 4.88 -6.18 -12.02
C ILE A 10 4.57 -6.66 -13.44
N LYS A 11 5.57 -6.69 -14.32
CA LYS A 11 5.40 -7.16 -15.71
C LYS A 11 4.94 -8.61 -15.76
N ASP A 12 5.50 -9.46 -14.91
CA ASP A 12 5.08 -10.87 -14.80
C ASP A 12 3.59 -10.97 -14.43
N TYR A 13 3.14 -10.20 -13.43
CA TYR A 13 1.72 -10.15 -13.06
C TYR A 13 0.81 -9.69 -14.21
N GLU A 14 1.20 -8.60 -14.89
CA GLU A 14 0.45 -8.01 -16.00
C GLU A 14 0.36 -8.97 -17.21
N CYS A 15 1.42 -9.72 -17.50
CA CYS A 15 1.44 -10.71 -18.59
C CYS A 15 0.52 -11.91 -18.36
N HIS A 16 0.27 -12.28 -17.10
CA HIS A 16 -0.58 -13.44 -16.77
C HIS A 16 -2.08 -13.13 -16.77
N ALA A 17 -2.50 -11.90 -17.16
CA ALA A 17 -3.90 -11.46 -17.19
C ALA A 17 -4.65 -11.71 -15.87
N LEU A 18 -3.93 -11.65 -14.74
CA LEU A 18 -4.51 -11.82 -13.42
C LEU A 18 -5.43 -10.65 -13.08
N PRO A 19 -6.47 -10.86 -12.24
CA PRO A 19 -7.40 -9.79 -11.88
C PRO A 19 -6.68 -8.59 -11.27
N ALA A 20 -6.81 -7.42 -11.89
CA ALA A 20 -6.27 -6.17 -11.35
C ALA A 20 -7.23 -5.56 -10.32
N SER A 21 -6.67 -5.04 -9.24
CA SER A 21 -7.40 -4.21 -8.28
C SER A 21 -7.50 -2.77 -8.78
N LYS A 22 -8.64 -2.13 -8.51
CA LYS A 22 -8.82 -0.68 -8.71
C LYS A 22 -8.04 0.19 -7.72
N ASN A 23 -7.46 -0.43 -6.69
CA ASN A 23 -6.70 0.23 -5.63
C ASN A 23 -5.19 0.05 -5.80
N VAL A 24 -4.72 -0.70 -6.81
CA VAL A 24 -3.29 -0.91 -7.09
C VAL A 24 -2.98 -0.38 -8.48
N PHE A 25 -2.07 0.58 -8.56
CA PHE A 25 -1.72 1.31 -9.77
C PHE A 25 -0.26 0.99 -10.16
N THR A 26 -0.06 0.58 -11.41
CA THR A 26 1.24 0.29 -12.01
C THR A 26 1.29 0.86 -13.43
N GLY A 27 2.50 1.07 -13.97
CA GLY A 27 2.71 1.50 -15.35
C GLY A 27 1.93 2.78 -15.70
N ASP A 28 1.23 2.76 -16.83
CA ASP A 28 0.48 3.91 -17.35
C ASP A 28 -0.72 4.32 -16.48
N ASN A 29 -1.12 3.50 -15.50
CA ASN A 29 -2.18 3.85 -14.55
C ASN A 29 -1.69 4.77 -13.42
N ILE A 30 -0.38 5.02 -13.31
CA ILE A 30 0.20 5.97 -12.37
C ILE A 30 0.19 7.36 -13.01
N THR A 31 -0.80 8.19 -12.66
CA THR A 31 -0.93 9.55 -13.17
C THR A 31 -0.15 10.57 -12.34
N ALA A 32 0.20 11.72 -12.92
CA ALA A 32 0.85 12.82 -12.19
C ALA A 32 0.04 13.29 -10.98
N GLU A 33 -1.28 13.33 -11.11
CA GLU A 33 -2.20 13.68 -10.01
C GLU A 33 -2.12 12.67 -8.86
N LEU A 34 -2.06 11.38 -9.17
CA LEU A 34 -1.93 10.32 -8.16
C LEU A 34 -0.60 10.44 -7.39
N ILE A 35 0.49 10.72 -8.11
CA ILE A 35 1.81 10.94 -7.52
C ILE A 35 1.76 12.14 -6.58
N GLU A 36 1.23 13.28 -7.04
CA GLU A 36 1.12 14.50 -6.24
C GLU A 36 0.30 14.27 -4.96
N LYS A 37 -0.84 13.58 -5.07
CA LYS A 37 -1.66 13.18 -3.91
C LYS A 37 -0.85 12.39 -2.90
N HIS A 38 -0.09 11.38 -3.33
CA HIS A 38 0.74 10.57 -2.43
C HIS A 38 1.85 11.40 -1.79
N CYS A 39 2.61 12.18 -2.57
CA CYS A 39 3.67 13.04 -2.05
C CYS A 39 3.14 14.01 -0.98
N ASN A 40 2.01 14.68 -1.26
CA ASN A 40 1.34 15.56 -0.31
C ASN A 40 0.90 14.82 0.97
N ARG A 41 0.32 13.63 0.82
CA ARG A 41 -0.14 12.84 1.98
C ARG A 41 1.00 12.28 2.82
N TYR A 42 2.14 11.96 2.22
CA TYR A 42 3.35 11.59 2.95
C TYR A 42 4.05 12.82 3.55
N GLY A 43 3.82 14.01 3.00
CA GLY A 43 4.50 15.25 3.43
C GLY A 43 5.92 15.33 2.88
N ILE A 44 6.12 14.84 1.66
CA ILE A 44 7.42 14.72 0.99
C ILE A 44 7.37 15.39 -0.37
N ASN A 45 8.54 15.68 -0.92
CA ASN A 45 8.70 16.04 -2.32
C ASN A 45 9.32 14.84 -3.07
N CYS A 46 8.55 14.18 -3.94
CA CYS A 46 9.02 12.99 -4.67
C CYS A 46 9.80 13.33 -5.96
N GLN A 47 10.33 14.55 -6.08
CA GLN A 47 11.06 14.98 -7.27
C GLN A 47 12.26 14.06 -7.54
N GLY A 48 12.37 13.59 -8.80
CA GLY A 48 13.50 12.77 -9.25
C GLY A 48 13.44 11.29 -8.89
N GLU A 49 12.30 10.80 -8.43
CA GLU A 49 12.00 9.38 -8.29
C GLU A 49 10.95 8.95 -9.32
N GLN A 50 11.06 7.72 -9.81
CA GLN A 50 10.09 7.13 -10.73
C GLN A 50 9.17 6.18 -9.94
N PRO A 51 7.88 6.51 -9.76
CA PRO A 51 6.93 5.60 -9.14
C PRO A 51 6.74 4.34 -9.98
N LEU A 52 6.76 3.19 -9.31
CA LEU A 52 6.62 1.86 -9.93
C LEU A 52 5.29 1.22 -9.54
N LEU A 53 4.86 1.42 -8.29
CA LEU A 53 3.63 0.87 -7.74
C LEU A 53 3.03 1.83 -6.72
N ILE A 54 1.73 2.09 -6.82
CA ILE A 54 0.97 2.90 -5.85
C ILE A 54 -0.25 2.12 -5.37
N VAL A 55 -0.56 2.22 -4.08
CA VAL A 55 -1.77 1.64 -3.46
C VAL A 55 -2.63 2.74 -2.84
N ASN A 56 -3.91 2.76 -3.25
CA ASN A 56 -5.00 3.67 -2.87
C ASN A 56 -4.89 5.11 -3.40
N ASP A 57 -5.70 5.48 -4.39
CA ASP A 57 -5.91 6.89 -4.79
C ASP A 57 -6.80 7.65 -3.78
N SER A 58 -7.85 6.99 -3.29
CA SER A 58 -8.79 7.54 -2.30
C SER A 58 -9.27 6.46 -1.34
N ILE A 59 -9.74 6.85 -0.14
CA ILE A 59 -10.55 5.93 0.67
C ILE A 59 -12.00 6.16 0.29
N VAL A 60 -12.57 5.23 -0.48
CA VAL A 60 -14.00 5.20 -0.73
C VAL A 60 -14.72 4.81 0.57
N GLY A 61 -15.65 5.65 1.03
CA GLY A 61 -16.51 5.35 2.18
C GLY A 61 -16.02 5.84 3.55
N SER A 62 -15.00 6.69 3.63
CA SER A 62 -14.62 7.33 4.91
C SER A 62 -15.58 8.47 5.26
N PHE A 63 -16.74 8.16 5.86
CA PHE A 63 -17.46 9.13 6.68
C PHE A 63 -16.67 9.29 8.00
N GLY A 64 -16.22 10.50 8.32
CA GLY A 64 -15.70 10.82 9.65
C GLY A 64 -14.23 10.49 9.94
N GLY A 65 -13.31 10.77 9.01
CA GLY A 65 -11.90 10.97 9.39
C GLY A 65 -11.09 9.72 9.75
N TYR A 66 -11.54 8.51 9.39
CA TYR A 66 -10.67 7.33 9.40
C TYR A 66 -9.52 7.56 8.41
N GLY A 67 -8.34 7.84 8.98
CA GLY A 67 -7.19 8.40 8.29
C GLY A 67 -6.79 7.64 7.03
N TRP A 68 -6.50 8.37 5.97
CA TRP A 68 -5.97 7.78 4.74
C TRP A 68 -4.71 6.96 4.99
N THR A 69 -4.68 5.77 4.39
CA THR A 69 -3.52 4.88 4.30
C THR A 69 -3.15 4.66 2.85
N GLY A 70 -1.88 4.48 2.56
CA GLY A 70 -1.41 4.23 1.20
C GLY A 70 0.04 3.79 1.17
N LEU A 71 0.43 3.16 0.08
CA LEU A 71 1.79 2.71 -0.20
C LEU A 71 2.23 3.27 -1.55
N MET A 72 3.47 3.73 -1.66
CA MET A 72 4.11 4.08 -2.93
C MET A 72 5.52 3.53 -2.95
N ILE A 73 5.82 2.73 -3.96
CA ILE A 73 7.16 2.21 -4.23
C ILE A 73 7.66 2.92 -5.47
N THR A 74 8.79 3.61 -5.34
CA THR A 74 9.52 4.21 -6.45
C THR A 74 10.73 3.36 -6.81
N ASP A 75 11.53 3.82 -7.76
CA ASP A 75 12.79 3.18 -8.10
C ASP A 75 13.89 3.35 -7.05
N LYS A 76 13.66 4.16 -6.00
CA LYS A 76 14.64 4.44 -4.93
C LYS A 76 14.08 4.24 -3.53
N THR A 77 12.79 4.46 -3.34
CA THR A 77 12.22 4.65 -2.00
C THR A 77 10.85 3.99 -1.89
N LEU A 78 10.57 3.43 -0.71
CA LEU A 78 9.26 2.98 -0.29
C LEU A 78 8.68 3.99 0.71
N TYR A 79 7.50 4.51 0.38
CA TYR A 79 6.72 5.41 1.23
C TYR A 79 5.44 4.72 1.68
N TYR A 80 5.12 4.82 2.96
CA TYR A 80 3.88 4.28 3.48
C TYR A 80 3.20 5.24 4.45
N LYS A 81 1.88 5.08 4.55
CA LYS A 81 1.08 5.59 5.64
C LYS A 81 0.11 4.50 6.05
N CYS A 82 0.15 4.10 7.31
CA CYS A 82 -0.65 3.01 7.85
C CYS A 82 -1.38 3.49 9.11
N THR A 83 -2.51 2.87 9.41
CA THR A 83 -3.13 2.97 10.73
C THR A 83 -2.40 2.02 11.68
N LYS A 84 -2.29 2.35 12.96
CA LYS A 84 -1.72 1.44 13.96
C LYS A 84 -2.52 0.13 13.97
N ASP A 85 -1.85 -1.01 13.99
CA ASP A 85 -2.52 -2.28 14.25
C ASP A 85 -2.79 -2.41 15.75
N SER A 86 -4.02 -2.10 16.16
CA SER A 86 -4.44 -2.18 17.56
C SER A 86 -5.96 -2.26 17.66
N PHE A 87 -6.46 -2.89 18.72
CA PHE A 87 -7.89 -2.99 18.98
C PHE A 87 -8.63 -1.64 18.92
N LEU A 88 -8.02 -0.58 19.47
CA LEU A 88 -8.61 0.77 19.52
C LEU A 88 -8.59 1.49 18.17
N SER A 89 -7.87 0.98 17.17
CA SER A 89 -7.81 1.60 15.84
C SER A 89 -9.13 1.54 15.09
N GLY A 90 -10.06 0.68 15.51
CA GLY A 90 -11.44 0.64 15.04
C GLY A 90 -12.38 1.66 15.71
N LEU A 91 -11.86 2.47 16.64
CA LEU A 91 -12.54 3.63 17.22
C LEU A 91 -11.87 4.94 16.82
N ILE A 92 -10.53 4.97 16.84
CA ILE A 92 -9.73 6.15 16.55
C ILE A 92 -8.57 5.75 15.63
N ALA A 93 -8.54 6.34 14.42
CA ALA A 93 -7.49 6.07 13.44
C ALA A 93 -6.18 6.79 13.79
N PHE A 94 -5.30 6.12 14.54
CA PHE A 94 -3.93 6.58 14.74
C PHE A 94 -3.08 6.20 13.52
N SER A 95 -2.71 7.18 12.69
CA SER A 95 -1.90 6.92 11.50
C SER A 95 -0.44 7.32 11.69
N SER A 96 0.46 6.47 11.22
CA SER A 96 1.90 6.73 11.12
C SER A 96 2.32 6.73 9.66
N LYS A 97 3.36 7.50 9.34
CA LYS A 97 3.99 7.55 8.02
C LYS A 97 5.40 7.03 8.16
N GLY A 98 5.95 6.48 7.08
CA GLY A 98 7.37 6.16 7.02
C GLY A 98 7.92 6.17 5.62
N ILE A 99 9.25 6.24 5.59
CA ILE A 99 10.08 6.36 4.40
C ILE A 99 11.23 5.39 4.59
N LEU A 100 11.44 4.51 3.62
CA LEU A 100 12.50 3.52 3.67
C LEU A 100 13.17 3.42 2.30
N PRO A 101 14.49 3.58 2.18
CA PRO A 101 15.21 3.30 0.95
C PRO A 101 14.89 1.88 0.44
N LEU A 102 14.65 1.74 -0.87
CA LEU A 102 14.20 0.48 -1.47
C LEU A 102 15.23 -0.64 -1.30
N ASP A 103 16.51 -0.29 -1.33
CA ASP A 103 17.62 -1.22 -1.11
C ASP A 103 17.63 -1.81 0.32
N GLN A 104 17.03 -1.12 1.29
CA GLN A 104 16.86 -1.60 2.66
C GLN A 104 15.59 -2.46 2.86
N VAL A 105 14.73 -2.57 1.86
CA VAL A 105 13.55 -3.46 1.89
C VAL A 105 13.99 -4.88 1.52
N GLN A 106 14.21 -5.74 2.50
CA GLN A 106 14.54 -7.16 2.29
C GLN A 106 13.30 -7.99 1.99
N THR A 107 12.20 -7.74 2.72
CA THR A 107 10.91 -8.41 2.51
C THR A 107 9.77 -7.42 2.60
N ILE A 108 8.70 -7.69 1.85
CA ILE A 108 7.43 -6.98 1.96
C ILE A 108 6.30 -7.98 1.74
N ALA A 109 5.19 -7.80 2.45
CA ALA A 109 3.98 -8.62 2.31
C ALA A 109 2.74 -7.87 2.82
N ILE A 110 1.57 -8.31 2.36
CA ILE A 110 0.29 -8.02 2.99
C ILE A 110 -0.05 -9.21 3.90
N GLY A 111 -0.07 -8.97 5.20
CA GLY A 111 -0.34 -9.94 6.27
C GLY A 111 -1.82 -10.12 6.55
N ASN A 112 -2.15 -10.42 7.81
CA ASN A 112 -3.53 -10.69 8.23
C ASN A 112 -4.40 -9.42 8.17
N HIS A 113 -5.71 -9.60 8.07
CA HIS A 113 -6.67 -8.52 8.27
C HIS A 113 -6.64 -8.04 9.72
N ASP A 114 -7.14 -6.84 9.95
CA ASP A 114 -7.18 -6.23 11.27
C ASP A 114 -8.04 -7.01 12.27
N ALA A 115 -7.71 -6.86 13.55
CA ALA A 115 -8.51 -7.35 14.69
C ALA A 115 -9.07 -6.17 15.50
N CYS A 116 -9.46 -5.09 14.81
CA CYS A 116 -9.93 -3.89 15.48
C CYS A 116 -11.33 -4.06 16.09
N PHE A 117 -11.68 -3.20 17.03
CA PHE A 117 -13.03 -3.11 17.56
C PHE A 117 -14.03 -2.66 16.48
N GLY A 118 -15.20 -3.30 16.43
CA GLY A 118 -16.27 -2.98 15.50
C GLY A 118 -16.33 -3.94 14.31
N THR A 119 -17.20 -3.63 13.35
CA THR A 119 -17.41 -4.44 12.13
C THR A 119 -16.83 -3.80 10.88
N ALA A 120 -16.39 -2.55 10.97
CA ALA A 120 -15.78 -1.86 9.85
C ALA A 120 -14.39 -2.41 9.60
N TYR A 121 -14.10 -2.74 8.34
CA TYR A 121 -12.76 -3.08 7.91
C TYR A 121 -11.83 -1.91 8.18
N VAL A 122 -10.66 -2.12 8.79
CA VAL A 122 -9.67 -1.06 9.05
C VAL A 122 -8.46 -1.21 8.15
N GLY A 123 -8.02 -2.44 7.87
CA GLY A 123 -6.93 -2.70 6.93
C GLY A 123 -6.32 -4.09 7.04
N HIS A 124 -5.35 -4.38 6.19
CA HIS A 124 -4.47 -5.54 6.36
C HIS A 124 -3.09 -5.08 6.82
N GLN A 125 -2.38 -5.93 7.55
CA GLN A 125 -1.01 -5.64 7.98
C GLN A 125 -0.10 -5.40 6.76
N LEU A 126 0.55 -4.24 6.69
CA LEU A 126 1.74 -4.04 5.87
C LEU A 126 2.94 -4.57 6.66
N VAL A 127 3.58 -5.59 6.13
CA VAL A 127 4.76 -6.21 6.73
C VAL A 127 5.98 -5.82 5.91
N ILE A 128 6.98 -5.18 6.53
CA ILE A 128 8.25 -4.83 5.88
C ILE A 128 9.38 -5.39 6.73
N ASN A 129 10.35 -6.07 6.12
CA ASN A 129 11.47 -6.71 6.82
C ASN A 129 11.04 -7.63 7.97
N ASN A 130 9.92 -8.33 7.77
CA ASN A 130 9.27 -9.22 8.74
C ASN A 130 8.68 -8.51 9.98
N GLU A 131 8.59 -7.19 9.97
CA GLU A 131 7.95 -6.40 11.02
C GLU A 131 6.59 -5.87 10.54
N VAL A 132 5.58 -5.94 11.41
CA VAL A 132 4.26 -5.34 11.17
C VAL A 132 4.37 -3.84 11.36
N ILE A 133 4.25 -3.09 10.26
CA ILE A 133 4.35 -1.63 10.24
C ILE A 133 3.03 -0.96 10.65
N GLY A 134 1.91 -1.61 10.31
CA GLY A 134 0.57 -1.15 10.61
C GLY A 134 -0.44 -1.67 9.59
N LEU A 135 -1.65 -1.15 9.63
CA LEU A 135 -2.76 -1.52 8.76
C LEU A 135 -2.81 -0.61 7.53
N LEU A 136 -2.74 -1.22 6.34
CA LEU A 136 -3.01 -0.63 5.04
C LEU A 136 -4.45 -0.96 4.64
N ARG A 137 -5.31 0.06 4.58
CA ARG A 137 -6.71 -0.08 4.20
C ARG A 137 -6.86 -0.15 2.69
N MET A 138 -7.24 -1.31 2.16
CA MET A 138 -7.46 -1.52 0.72
C MET A 138 -8.93 -1.86 0.47
N GLY A 139 -9.86 -1.01 0.89
CA GLY A 139 -11.30 -1.34 0.90
C GLY A 139 -12.14 -0.36 1.70
N GLY A 140 -13.46 -0.56 1.73
CA GLY A 140 -14.43 0.40 2.25
C GLY A 140 -15.57 -0.28 3.01
N GLY A 141 -16.12 0.41 4.01
CA GLY A 141 -17.18 -0.17 4.86
C GLY A 141 -16.69 -1.40 5.62
N VAL A 142 -17.36 -2.54 5.42
CA VAL A 142 -17.04 -3.84 6.04
C VAL A 142 -16.23 -4.76 5.11
N GLU A 143 -15.99 -4.35 3.87
CA GLU A 143 -15.36 -5.19 2.84
C GLU A 143 -13.92 -4.76 2.57
N PHE A 144 -13.07 -5.75 2.26
CA PHE A 144 -11.71 -5.55 1.77
C PHE A 144 -11.59 -5.97 0.30
N ASP A 145 -10.63 -5.38 -0.40
CA ASP A 145 -10.32 -5.71 -1.79
C ASP A 145 -9.39 -6.93 -1.86
N ASP A 146 -9.98 -8.11 -1.95
CA ASP A 146 -9.26 -9.39 -2.14
C ASP A 146 -8.30 -9.36 -3.34
N LYS A 147 -8.66 -8.64 -4.41
CA LYS A 147 -7.82 -8.54 -5.59
C LYS A 147 -6.56 -7.75 -5.28
N ALA A 148 -6.67 -6.68 -4.47
CA ALA A 148 -5.51 -5.90 -4.05
C ALA A 148 -4.54 -6.76 -3.24
N ILE A 149 -5.06 -7.51 -2.27
CA ILE A 149 -4.25 -8.38 -1.40
C ILE A 149 -3.53 -9.45 -2.22
N SER A 150 -4.25 -10.13 -3.11
CA SER A 150 -3.69 -11.16 -3.99
C SER A 150 -2.63 -10.59 -4.95
N GLN A 151 -2.95 -9.47 -5.63
CA GLN A 151 -2.05 -8.79 -6.55
C GLN A 151 -0.74 -8.38 -5.88
N LEU A 152 -0.84 -7.71 -4.73
CA LEU A 152 0.32 -7.24 -3.99
C LEU A 152 1.18 -8.40 -3.48
N ASN A 153 0.57 -9.43 -2.88
CA ASN A 153 1.35 -10.58 -2.40
C ASN A 153 2.01 -11.35 -3.55
N HIS A 154 1.40 -11.42 -4.74
CA HIS A 154 2.03 -12.00 -5.91
C HIS A 154 3.26 -11.19 -6.34
N ILE A 155 3.11 -9.88 -6.54
CA ILE A 155 4.19 -8.98 -6.93
C ILE A 155 5.32 -9.01 -5.89
N PHE A 156 4.98 -8.89 -4.60
CA PHE A 156 5.97 -8.83 -3.52
C PHE A 156 6.72 -10.14 -3.32
N LYS A 157 6.10 -11.30 -3.56
CA LYS A 157 6.77 -12.59 -3.53
C LYS A 157 7.74 -12.76 -4.70
N ALA A 158 7.35 -12.30 -5.89
CA ALA A 158 8.18 -12.36 -7.10
C ALA A 158 9.33 -11.34 -7.10
N ALA A 159 9.20 -10.24 -6.35
CA ALA A 159 10.19 -9.17 -6.27
C ALA A 159 11.31 -9.40 -5.22
N ARG A 160 11.30 -10.54 -4.52
CA ARG A 160 12.32 -10.90 -3.53
C ARG A 160 13.68 -11.13 -4.18
#